data_AF-A0AAD9ZE07-F1
#
_entry.id   AF-A0AAD9ZE07-F1
#
_cell.length_a   1.000
_cell.length_b   1.000
_cell.length_c   1.000
_cell.angle_alpha   90.00
_cell.angle_beta   90.00
_cell.angle_gamma   90.00
#
_symmetry.space_group_name_H-M   'P 1'
#
loop_
_entity.id
_entity.type
_entity.pdbx_description
1 polymer ?
#
loop_
_entity_poly.entity_id
_entity_poly.type
_entity_poly.pdbx_seq_one_letter_code
_entity_poly.pdbx_strand_id
1 'polypeptide(L)'
;MGNNHYMDESESLPLLPSYEPVLSPKPRSRSRCCVLLCLFAVLALLFSGFAIILTLPVSRSVSKDFPPDGPGIGFVLSTHYASVAIRNEDGTIDNVARIEASQDYISLLQRLSLPSSRHPAPPYHSASEKFSDRPRQLRRAARKRLGYPASPDVGILASLFQELADAAQAHLPSSRPTLMSALAVIPNAMALYSEDVQDALEYIGLQALTGHNVYAVPRALPAAYAGYGMGLCEHPENFEECLEEEKGMERRGVVIVDAGRGALATDSRGMDTPMYVYNDQYATLDWHAWGREEGGTTDEYRDRIAGDIGYAVGGLVRRSLLPAGAKVVDEVLMAGEQGEDQVLKDIVREEVAKYQDEEAIIRCEDPQWVVARGAAELAKRVLVQRGRVM
;
A
#
# COMPACT_ATOMS: atom_id res chain seq x y z
N MET A 1 -45.99 -0.78 22.57
CA MET A 1 -47.16 -0.89 21.69
C MET A 1 -47.21 0.39 20.86
N GLY A 2 -46.81 0.32 19.60
CA GLY A 2 -46.72 1.47 18.71
C GLY A 2 -46.65 0.97 17.28
N ASN A 3 -47.82 0.90 16.64
CA ASN A 3 -48.01 0.49 15.27
C ASN A 3 -47.42 1.55 14.33
N ASN A 4 -46.51 1.18 13.45
CA ASN A 4 -46.20 1.97 12.26
C ASN A 4 -46.73 1.25 11.02
N HIS A 5 -47.69 1.93 10.42
CA HIS A 5 -48.36 1.66 9.16
C HIS A 5 -47.36 1.40 8.03
N TYR A 6 -47.49 0.24 7.39
CA TYR A 6 -47.13 0.04 6.00
C TYR A 6 -48.15 0.78 5.13
N MET A 7 -47.71 1.77 4.36
CA MET A 7 -48.45 2.30 3.22
C MET A 7 -48.09 1.45 2.01
N ASP A 8 -49.10 0.72 1.54
CA ASP A 8 -49.14 -0.06 0.31
C ASP A 8 -49.74 0.84 -0.76
N GLU A 9 -48.90 1.46 -1.59
CA GLU A 9 -49.34 2.19 -2.79
C GLU A 9 -49.10 1.28 -4.02
N SER A 10 -50.07 0.40 -4.24
CA SER A 10 -50.24 -0.32 -5.50
C SER A 10 -51.04 0.57 -6.47
N GLU A 11 -50.34 1.44 -7.19
CA GLU A 11 -50.93 2.12 -8.35
C GLU A 11 -51.15 1.13 -9.50
N SER A 12 -52.42 0.74 -9.68
CA SER A 12 -52.88 -0.05 -10.81
C SER A 12 -52.81 0.77 -12.11
N LEU A 13 -51.85 0.43 -12.98
CA LEU A 13 -51.75 0.94 -14.35
C LEU A 13 -52.91 0.44 -15.22
N PRO A 14 -53.42 1.27 -16.15
CA PRO A 14 -54.52 0.92 -17.03
C PRO A 14 -54.09 -0.15 -18.05
N LEU A 15 -54.90 -1.20 -18.16
CA LEU A 15 -54.80 -2.25 -19.18
C LEU A 15 -54.97 -1.63 -20.57
N LEU A 16 -53.88 -1.58 -21.33
CA LEU A 16 -53.88 -1.22 -22.74
C LEU A 16 -54.57 -2.31 -23.59
N PRO A 17 -55.25 -1.93 -24.68
CA PRO A 17 -55.94 -2.87 -25.55
C PRO A 17 -54.95 -3.85 -26.20
N SER A 18 -55.29 -5.14 -26.13
CA SER A 18 -54.60 -6.23 -26.81
C SER A 18 -54.62 -6.01 -28.32
N TYR A 19 -53.50 -5.53 -28.85
CA TYR A 19 -53.28 -5.38 -30.28
C TYR A 19 -52.85 -6.74 -30.84
N GLU A 20 -53.76 -7.44 -31.54
CA GLU A 20 -53.39 -8.61 -32.33
C GLU A 20 -52.56 -8.17 -33.54
N PRO A 21 -51.29 -8.61 -33.67
CA PRO A 21 -50.49 -8.26 -34.83
C PRO A 21 -51.01 -9.04 -36.05
N VAL A 22 -51.55 -8.32 -37.02
CA VAL A 22 -51.78 -8.82 -38.37
C VAL A 22 -50.45 -9.31 -38.94
N LEU A 23 -50.30 -10.63 -39.02
CA LEU A 23 -49.13 -11.32 -39.57
C LEU A 23 -49.04 -11.05 -41.08
N SER A 24 -48.33 -9.98 -41.43
CA SER A 24 -47.84 -9.77 -42.78
C SER A 24 -46.83 -10.86 -43.16
N PRO A 25 -46.93 -11.48 -44.36
CA PRO A 25 -46.03 -12.53 -44.80
C PRO A 25 -44.59 -12.01 -44.87
N LYS A 26 -43.75 -12.46 -43.93
CA LYS A 26 -42.32 -12.14 -43.87
C LYS A 26 -41.65 -12.53 -45.19
N PRO A 27 -41.06 -11.58 -45.95
CA PRO A 27 -40.23 -11.93 -47.09
C PRO A 27 -39.07 -12.78 -46.58
N ARG A 28 -38.87 -13.96 -47.17
CA ARG A 28 -37.72 -14.84 -46.94
C ARG A 28 -36.45 -14.12 -47.41
N SER A 29 -35.92 -13.28 -46.53
CA SER A 29 -34.74 -12.46 -46.73
C SER A 29 -33.50 -13.34 -46.72
N ARG A 30 -32.91 -13.55 -47.91
CA ARG A 30 -31.58 -14.15 -48.10
C ARG A 30 -30.46 -13.36 -47.39
N SER A 31 -30.71 -12.13 -46.89
CA SER A 31 -29.73 -11.32 -46.15
C SER A 31 -29.37 -11.84 -44.76
N ARG A 32 -30.21 -12.68 -44.12
CA ARG A 32 -29.91 -13.17 -42.76
C ARG A 32 -28.69 -14.09 -42.69
N CYS A 33 -28.39 -14.80 -43.78
CA CYS A 33 -27.25 -15.71 -43.83
C CYS A 33 -25.90 -14.96 -43.89
N CYS A 34 -25.85 -13.83 -44.61
CA CYS A 34 -24.66 -12.99 -44.70
C CYS A 34 -24.31 -12.35 -43.35
N VAL A 35 -25.31 -11.84 -42.62
CA VAL A 35 -25.09 -11.20 -41.31
C VAL A 35 -24.53 -12.21 -40.29
N LEU A 36 -25.06 -13.44 -40.26
CA LEU A 36 -24.56 -14.49 -39.37
C LEU A 36 -23.12 -14.91 -39.70
N LEU A 37 -22.77 -15.05 -40.98
CA LEU A 37 -21.41 -15.38 -41.41
C LEU A 37 -20.41 -14.27 -41.05
N CYS A 38 -20.77 -13.00 -41.25
CA CYS A 38 -19.93 -11.87 -40.82
C CYS A 38 -19.73 -11.87 -39.30
N LEU A 39 -20.78 -12.15 -38.53
CA LEU A 39 -20.71 -12.16 -37.07
C LEU A 39 -19.83 -13.32 -36.55
N PHE A 40 -19.93 -14.50 -37.15
CA PHE A 40 -19.04 -15.63 -36.87
C PHE A 40 -17.58 -15.35 -37.24
N ALA A 41 -17.32 -14.71 -38.38
CA ALA A 41 -15.97 -14.35 -38.79
C ALA A 41 -15.34 -13.33 -37.84
N VAL A 42 -16.10 -12.31 -37.41
CA VAL A 42 -15.64 -11.34 -36.41
C VAL A 42 -15.34 -12.03 -35.08
N LEU A 43 -16.23 -12.91 -34.60
CA LEU A 43 -16.00 -13.67 -33.37
C LEU A 43 -14.76 -14.57 -33.48
N ALA A 44 -14.57 -15.26 -34.61
CA ALA A 44 -13.41 -16.11 -34.84
C ALA A 44 -12.09 -15.31 -34.85
N LEU A 45 -12.08 -14.12 -35.45
CA LEU A 45 -10.93 -13.21 -35.43
C LEU A 45 -10.64 -12.65 -34.03
N LEU A 46 -11.69 -12.34 -33.26
CA LEU A 46 -11.54 -11.91 -31.87
C LEU A 46 -10.99 -13.06 -31.00
N PHE A 47 -11.48 -14.29 -31.21
CA PHE A 47 -10.99 -15.48 -30.51
C PHE A 47 -9.54 -15.81 -30.88
N SER A 48 -9.17 -15.74 -32.16
CA SER A 48 -7.80 -16.00 -32.61
C SER A 48 -6.84 -14.92 -32.13
N GLY A 49 -7.22 -13.64 -32.20
CA GLY A 49 -6.45 -12.54 -31.62
C GLY A 49 -6.26 -12.69 -30.11
N PHE A 50 -7.31 -13.08 -29.39
CA PHE A 50 -7.22 -13.36 -27.96
C PHE A 50 -6.30 -14.55 -27.65
N ALA A 51 -6.39 -15.64 -28.42
CA ALA A 51 -5.52 -16.79 -28.26
C ALA A 51 -4.05 -16.43 -28.51
N ILE A 52 -3.74 -15.61 -29.53
CA ILE A 52 -2.38 -15.13 -29.79
C ILE A 52 -1.86 -14.33 -28.59
N ILE A 53 -2.65 -13.40 -28.05
CA ILE A 53 -2.28 -12.63 -26.85
C ILE A 53 -2.07 -13.55 -25.63
N LEU A 54 -2.81 -14.65 -25.53
CA LEU A 54 -2.61 -15.64 -24.47
C LEU A 54 -1.32 -16.45 -24.63
N THR A 55 -0.84 -16.65 -25.87
CA THR A 55 0.38 -17.40 -26.18
C THR A 55 1.65 -16.57 -26.19
N LEU A 56 1.56 -15.23 -26.19
CA LEU A 56 2.74 -14.38 -26.06
C LEU A 56 3.44 -14.69 -24.73
N PRO A 57 4.77 -14.88 -24.73
CA PRO A 57 5.52 -15.10 -23.51
C PRO A 57 5.22 -13.95 -22.56
N VAL A 58 4.78 -14.27 -21.35
CA VAL A 58 4.67 -13.28 -20.28
C VAL A 58 6.04 -12.63 -20.15
N SER A 59 6.06 -11.30 -20.09
CA SER A 59 7.26 -10.48 -19.93
C SER A 59 8.26 -11.16 -19.01
N ARG A 60 9.54 -11.14 -19.41
CA ARG A 60 10.67 -11.82 -18.76
C ARG A 60 10.45 -11.84 -17.26
N SER A 61 10.23 -13.03 -16.70
CA SER A 61 10.38 -13.17 -15.25
C SER A 61 11.78 -12.69 -14.93
N VAL A 62 11.89 -11.59 -14.20
CA VAL A 62 13.18 -11.14 -13.65
C VAL A 62 13.81 -12.36 -13.00
N SER A 63 15.03 -12.72 -13.42
CA SER A 63 15.71 -13.90 -12.90
C SER A 63 15.76 -13.78 -11.39
N LYS A 64 15.38 -14.83 -10.68
CA LYS A 64 15.33 -14.84 -9.21
C LYS A 64 16.72 -14.81 -8.56
N ASP A 65 17.77 -14.86 -9.37
CA ASP A 65 19.15 -14.95 -8.92
C ASP A 65 19.67 -13.55 -8.59
N PHE A 66 19.58 -13.19 -7.31
CA PHE A 66 20.19 -11.97 -6.79
C PHE A 66 21.58 -12.27 -6.26
N PRO A 67 22.57 -11.41 -6.52
CA PRO A 67 23.78 -11.45 -5.71
C PRO A 67 23.39 -11.13 -4.26
N PRO A 68 23.60 -12.05 -3.29
CA PRO A 68 23.31 -11.80 -1.87
C PRO A 68 23.99 -10.53 -1.32
N ASP A 69 25.08 -10.13 -1.98
CA ASP A 69 25.95 -9.05 -1.53
C ASP A 69 25.48 -7.66 -1.98
N GLY A 70 24.37 -7.54 -2.72
CA GLY A 70 23.85 -6.25 -3.15
C GLY A 70 23.41 -5.32 -1.99
N PRO A 71 23.41 -3.99 -2.19
CA PRO A 71 22.87 -3.05 -1.21
C PRO A 71 21.35 -3.23 -1.04
N GLY A 72 20.84 -2.95 0.15
CA GLY A 72 19.40 -2.92 0.42
C GLY A 72 18.79 -1.60 -0.02
N ILE A 73 17.81 -1.64 -0.92
CA ILE A 73 17.20 -0.43 -1.48
C ILE A 73 15.77 -0.30 -0.96
N GLY A 74 15.52 0.78 -0.22
CA GLY A 74 14.24 1.07 0.39
C GLY A 74 13.56 2.26 -0.28
N PHE A 75 12.40 2.04 -0.87
CA PHE A 75 11.53 3.11 -1.37
C PHE A 75 10.39 3.35 -0.40
N VAL A 76 10.05 4.61 -0.14
CA VAL A 76 8.91 4.98 0.68
C VAL A 76 8.03 5.93 -0.08
N LEU A 77 6.76 5.57 -0.18
CA LEU A 77 5.70 6.42 -0.66
C LEU A 77 5.04 7.11 0.54
N SER A 78 5.12 8.45 0.59
CA SER A 78 4.36 9.27 1.53
C SER A 78 3.19 9.94 0.80
N THR A 79 2.44 10.81 1.47
CA THR A 79 1.24 11.46 0.92
C THR A 79 1.57 12.51 -0.14
N HIS A 80 2.67 13.27 0.05
CA HIS A 80 3.06 14.39 -0.82
C HIS A 80 4.47 14.26 -1.40
N TYR A 81 5.20 13.22 -1.03
CA TYR A 81 6.55 12.96 -1.53
C TYR A 81 6.83 11.47 -1.52
N ALA A 82 7.93 11.08 -2.12
CA ALA A 82 8.55 9.78 -1.92
C ALA A 82 10.02 9.94 -1.58
N SER A 83 10.60 8.96 -0.91
CA SER A 83 12.01 8.98 -0.53
C SER A 83 12.67 7.64 -0.76
N VAL A 84 13.97 7.65 -1.00
CA VAL A 84 14.79 6.46 -1.15
C VAL A 84 16.00 6.51 -0.22
N ALA A 85 16.27 5.38 0.43
CA ALA A 85 17.49 5.15 1.18
C ALA A 85 18.18 3.85 0.75
N ILE A 86 19.48 3.77 1.00
CA ILE A 86 20.33 2.64 0.63
C ILE A 86 21.06 2.12 1.87
N ARG A 87 20.91 0.84 2.18
CA ARG A 87 21.70 0.12 3.18
C ARG A 87 22.91 -0.51 2.48
N ASN A 88 24.09 0.02 2.77
CA ASN A 88 25.35 -0.45 2.22
C ASN A 88 25.80 -1.78 2.86
N GLU A 89 26.80 -2.40 2.24
CA GLU A 89 27.41 -3.65 2.73
C GLU A 89 28.15 -3.46 4.06
N ASP A 90 28.67 -2.27 4.33
CA ASP A 90 29.36 -1.91 5.58
C ASP A 90 28.39 -1.62 6.74
N GLY A 91 27.09 -1.72 6.50
CA GLY A 91 26.05 -1.43 7.49
C GLY A 91 25.69 0.05 7.63
N THR A 92 26.24 0.94 6.81
CA THR A 92 25.78 2.34 6.78
C THR A 92 24.48 2.48 6.00
N ILE A 93 23.68 3.51 6.31
CA ILE A 93 22.46 3.85 5.56
C ILE A 93 22.57 5.26 5.03
N ASP A 94 22.49 5.39 3.70
CA ASP A 94 22.49 6.67 3.01
C ASP A 94 21.06 7.11 2.68
N ASN A 95 20.71 8.33 3.07
CA ASN A 95 19.51 9.02 2.64
C ASN A 95 19.76 9.61 1.24
N VAL A 96 19.24 8.99 0.19
CA VAL A 96 19.67 9.31 -1.18
C VAL A 96 18.90 10.47 -1.79
N ALA A 97 17.58 10.36 -1.85
CA ALA A 97 16.76 11.37 -2.50
C ALA A 97 15.35 11.43 -1.93
N ARG A 98 14.79 12.63 -2.00
CA ARG A 98 13.39 12.95 -1.71
C ARG A 98 12.80 13.59 -2.96
N ILE A 99 11.71 13.02 -3.44
CA ILE A 99 11.07 13.37 -4.70
C ILE A 99 9.66 13.87 -4.36
N GLU A 100 9.39 15.12 -4.69
CA GLU A 100 8.06 15.72 -4.51
C GLU A 100 7.06 15.01 -5.41
N ALA A 101 5.91 14.62 -4.86
CA ALA A 101 4.95 13.85 -5.62
C ALA A 101 4.20 14.72 -6.64
N SER A 102 3.88 14.12 -7.79
CA SER A 102 3.05 14.76 -8.80
C SER A 102 1.60 14.93 -8.32
N GLN A 103 0.87 15.86 -8.93
CA GLN A 103 -0.56 16.04 -8.65
C GLN A 103 -1.39 14.80 -9.01
N ASP A 104 -0.97 14.03 -10.02
CA ASP A 104 -1.61 12.77 -10.39
C ASP A 104 -1.46 11.72 -9.28
N TYR A 105 -0.29 11.65 -8.65
CA TYR A 105 -0.06 10.76 -7.52
C TYR A 105 -0.86 11.18 -6.28
N ILE A 106 -0.87 12.48 -5.94
CA ILE A 106 -1.62 13.00 -4.79
C ILE A 106 -3.12 12.71 -4.99
N SER A 107 -3.65 13.00 -6.19
CA SER A 107 -5.04 12.71 -6.56
C SER A 107 -5.35 11.21 -6.52
N LEU A 108 -4.39 10.36 -6.95
CA LEU A 108 -4.50 8.92 -6.84
C LEU A 108 -4.64 8.49 -5.37
N LEU A 109 -3.73 8.91 -4.49
CA LEU A 109 -3.80 8.49 -3.09
C LEU A 109 -5.05 9.02 -2.36
N GLN A 110 -5.47 10.26 -2.65
CA GLN A 110 -6.74 10.80 -2.15
C GLN A 110 -7.93 9.94 -2.59
N ARG A 111 -7.95 9.49 -3.84
CA ARG A 111 -8.99 8.58 -4.32
C ARG A 111 -8.89 7.22 -3.64
N LEU A 112 -7.70 6.64 -3.50
CA LEU A 112 -7.48 5.32 -2.91
C LEU A 112 -7.68 5.27 -1.38
N SER A 113 -7.71 6.42 -0.70
CA SER A 113 -8.04 6.48 0.73
C SER A 113 -9.53 6.33 1.00
N LEU A 114 -10.40 6.54 0.00
CA LEU A 114 -11.84 6.45 0.15
C LEU A 114 -12.32 4.99 0.29
N PRO A 115 -13.29 4.71 1.19
CA PRO A 115 -13.88 3.37 1.31
C PRO A 115 -14.49 2.84 0.01
N SER A 116 -15.02 3.72 -0.84
CA SER A 116 -15.62 3.38 -2.14
C SER A 116 -14.62 2.85 -3.16
N SER A 117 -13.32 3.08 -2.95
CA SER A 117 -12.26 2.63 -3.86
C SER A 117 -11.84 1.18 -3.62
N ARG A 118 -12.33 0.56 -2.53
CA ARG A 118 -12.03 -0.83 -2.22
C ARG A 118 -12.58 -1.77 -3.28
N HIS A 119 -11.79 -2.78 -3.62
CA HIS A 119 -12.21 -3.92 -4.43
C HIS A 119 -11.64 -5.22 -3.85
N PRO A 120 -12.19 -6.39 -4.23
CA PRO A 120 -11.56 -7.66 -3.91
C PRO A 120 -10.12 -7.69 -4.45
N ALA A 121 -9.17 -8.13 -3.63
CA ALA A 121 -7.76 -8.26 -3.99
C ALA A 121 -7.12 -9.42 -3.21
N PRO A 122 -6.03 -10.02 -3.71
CA PRO A 122 -5.28 -11.01 -2.95
C PRO A 122 -4.68 -10.41 -1.65
N PRO A 123 -4.55 -11.21 -0.56
CA PRO A 123 -5.08 -12.56 -0.41
C PRO A 123 -6.61 -12.56 -0.25
N TYR A 124 -7.30 -13.41 -1.01
CA TYR A 124 -8.77 -13.51 -0.94
C TYR A 124 -9.22 -14.27 0.31
N HIS A 125 -10.26 -13.79 0.98
CA HIS A 125 -10.86 -14.46 2.13
C HIS A 125 -11.89 -15.52 1.72
N SER A 126 -12.34 -15.50 0.47
CA SER A 126 -13.29 -16.48 -0.05
C SER A 126 -13.09 -16.80 -1.54
N ALA A 127 -13.59 -17.96 -1.96
CA ALA A 127 -13.64 -18.31 -3.39
C ALA A 127 -14.52 -17.35 -4.19
N SER A 128 -15.54 -16.76 -3.56
CA SER A 128 -16.43 -15.78 -4.18
C SER A 128 -15.69 -14.48 -4.52
N GLU A 129 -14.89 -13.94 -3.58
CA GLU A 129 -14.03 -12.78 -3.83
C GLU A 129 -13.04 -13.04 -4.96
N LYS A 130 -12.38 -14.20 -4.94
CA LYS A 130 -11.47 -14.60 -6.02
C LYS A 130 -12.18 -14.67 -7.37
N PHE A 131 -13.42 -15.17 -7.40
CA PHE A 131 -14.19 -15.29 -8.63
C PHE A 131 -14.65 -13.93 -9.15
N SER A 132 -15.16 -13.06 -8.28
CA SER A 132 -15.58 -11.71 -8.66
C SER A 132 -14.42 -10.84 -9.13
N ASP A 133 -13.20 -11.11 -8.68
CA ASP A 133 -12.00 -10.39 -9.10
C ASP A 133 -11.38 -10.86 -10.43
N ARG A 134 -11.76 -12.05 -10.94
CA ARG A 134 -11.20 -12.63 -12.17
C ARG A 134 -11.20 -11.68 -13.36
N PRO A 135 -12.28 -10.94 -13.67
CA PRO A 135 -12.29 -10.03 -14.81
C PRO A 135 -11.21 -8.94 -14.69
N ARG A 136 -11.01 -8.39 -13.48
CA ARG A 136 -9.98 -7.38 -13.22
C ARG A 136 -8.59 -7.99 -13.42
N GLN A 137 -8.33 -9.15 -12.82
CA GLN A 137 -7.05 -9.86 -12.93
C GLN A 137 -6.70 -10.22 -14.39
N LEU A 138 -7.68 -10.70 -15.18
CA LEU A 138 -7.49 -10.99 -16.60
C LEU A 138 -7.13 -9.73 -17.40
N ARG A 139 -7.80 -8.61 -17.14
CA ARG A 139 -7.49 -7.32 -17.77
C ARG A 139 -6.09 -6.84 -17.39
N ARG A 140 -5.68 -6.96 -16.13
CA ARG A 140 -4.31 -6.62 -15.67
C ARG A 140 -3.27 -7.44 -16.41
N ALA A 141 -3.43 -8.77 -16.42
CA ALA A 141 -2.52 -9.68 -17.08
C ALA A 141 -2.41 -9.40 -18.59
N ALA A 142 -3.55 -9.12 -19.26
CA ALA A 142 -3.55 -8.74 -20.67
C ALA A 142 -2.77 -7.44 -20.93
N ARG A 143 -2.94 -6.41 -20.07
CA ARG A 143 -2.19 -5.14 -20.18
C ARG A 143 -0.69 -5.35 -20.00
N LYS A 144 -0.27 -6.10 -18.97
CA LYS A 144 1.14 -6.43 -18.72
C LYS A 144 1.77 -7.17 -19.90
N ARG A 145 1.06 -8.14 -20.50
CA ARG A 145 1.51 -8.86 -21.70
C ARG A 145 1.69 -7.96 -22.93
N LEU A 146 0.94 -6.86 -23.01
CA LEU A 146 1.05 -5.86 -24.05
C LEU A 146 2.11 -4.78 -23.75
N GLY A 147 2.87 -4.91 -22.66
CA GLY A 147 3.88 -3.93 -22.26
C GLY A 147 3.30 -2.65 -21.64
N TYR A 148 2.04 -2.68 -21.20
CA TYR A 148 1.41 -1.57 -20.48
C TYR A 148 1.42 -1.80 -18.96
N PRO A 149 1.34 -0.71 -18.15
CA PRO A 149 1.06 -0.84 -16.73
C PRO A 149 -0.24 -1.61 -16.49
N ALA A 150 -0.29 -2.42 -15.44
CA ALA A 150 -1.45 -3.29 -15.12
C ALA A 150 -2.77 -2.52 -15.01
N SER A 151 -2.72 -1.25 -14.60
CA SER A 151 -3.80 -0.28 -14.60
C SER A 151 -3.24 1.14 -14.82
N PRO A 152 -4.06 2.16 -15.10
CA PRO A 152 -3.60 3.55 -15.10
C PRO A 152 -2.96 3.96 -13.77
N ASP A 153 -3.55 3.53 -12.64
CA ASP A 153 -3.08 3.81 -11.29
C ASP A 153 -1.67 3.24 -11.06
N VAL A 154 -1.41 2.02 -11.55
CA VAL A 154 -0.06 1.42 -11.54
C VAL A 154 0.92 2.23 -12.38
N GLY A 155 0.48 2.85 -13.48
CA GLY A 155 1.34 3.72 -14.30
C GLY A 155 1.78 4.99 -13.57
N ILE A 156 0.88 5.58 -12.78
CA ILE A 156 1.19 6.75 -11.93
C ILE A 156 2.21 6.36 -10.86
N LEU A 157 1.99 5.24 -10.16
CA LEU A 157 2.94 4.73 -9.16
C LEU A 157 4.30 4.40 -9.78
N ALA A 158 4.32 3.74 -10.94
CA ALA A 158 5.54 3.36 -11.64
C ALA A 158 6.38 4.58 -12.05
N SER A 159 5.73 5.68 -12.43
CA SER A 159 6.45 6.92 -12.78
C SER A 159 7.23 7.46 -11.58
N LEU A 160 6.60 7.53 -10.41
CA LEU A 160 7.27 7.97 -9.18
C LEU A 160 8.36 6.98 -8.73
N PHE A 161 8.14 5.67 -8.86
CA PHE A 161 9.17 4.68 -8.57
C PHE A 161 10.36 4.75 -9.53
N GLN A 162 10.14 5.08 -10.81
CA GLN A 162 11.23 5.28 -11.77
C GLN A 162 12.14 6.42 -11.33
N GLU A 163 11.59 7.54 -10.88
CA GLU A 163 12.39 8.68 -10.41
C GLU A 163 13.23 8.29 -9.16
N LEU A 164 12.67 7.50 -8.24
CA LEU A 164 13.42 6.99 -7.08
C LEU A 164 14.51 6.00 -7.51
N ALA A 165 14.22 5.14 -8.48
CA ALA A 165 15.16 4.16 -9.02
C ALA A 165 16.34 4.87 -9.72
N ASP A 166 16.05 5.91 -10.51
CA ASP A 166 17.06 6.71 -11.19
C ASP A 166 17.96 7.43 -10.17
N ALA A 167 17.38 8.00 -9.11
CA ALA A 167 18.12 8.63 -8.03
C ALA A 167 19.02 7.63 -7.27
N ALA A 168 18.49 6.45 -6.94
CA ALA A 168 19.26 5.37 -6.31
C ALA A 168 20.41 4.90 -7.21
N GLN A 169 20.13 4.68 -8.49
CA GLN A 169 21.11 4.22 -9.47
C GLN A 169 22.23 5.23 -9.67
N ALA A 170 21.92 6.52 -9.67
CA ALA A 170 22.89 7.61 -9.77
C ALA A 170 23.78 7.72 -8.51
N HIS A 171 23.28 7.31 -7.34
CA HIS A 171 24.03 7.31 -6.09
C HIS A 171 24.98 6.12 -5.97
N LEU A 172 24.66 4.99 -6.59
CA LEU A 172 25.51 3.80 -6.57
C LEU A 172 26.81 4.01 -7.39
N PRO A 173 27.95 3.46 -6.94
CA PRO A 173 29.19 3.52 -7.71
C PRO A 173 29.04 2.96 -9.12
N SER A 174 29.67 3.57 -10.12
CA SER A 174 29.58 3.14 -11.54
C SER A 174 30.06 1.70 -11.79
N SER A 175 30.80 1.11 -10.84
CA SER A 175 31.25 -0.29 -10.91
C SER A 175 30.18 -1.29 -10.49
N ARG A 176 29.07 -0.86 -9.89
CA ARG A 176 27.99 -1.75 -9.44
C ARG A 176 27.01 -2.08 -10.58
N PRO A 177 26.40 -3.28 -10.54
CA PRO A 177 25.38 -3.65 -11.51
C PRO A 177 24.15 -2.75 -11.40
N THR A 178 23.35 -2.74 -12.46
CA THR A 178 22.06 -2.06 -12.50
C THR A 178 21.18 -2.49 -11.33
N LEU A 179 20.46 -1.55 -10.73
CA LEU A 179 19.45 -1.79 -9.70
C LEU A 179 18.45 -2.85 -10.19
N MET A 180 18.35 -3.96 -9.44
CA MET A 180 17.48 -5.09 -9.83
C MET A 180 16.26 -5.27 -8.92
N SER A 181 16.31 -4.75 -7.70
CA SER A 181 15.26 -4.97 -6.71
C SER A 181 15.18 -3.82 -5.70
N ALA A 182 14.00 -3.66 -5.12
CA ALA A 182 13.74 -2.69 -4.07
C ALA A 182 12.60 -3.19 -3.16
N LEU A 183 12.65 -2.80 -1.90
CA LEU A 183 11.53 -2.93 -0.98
C LEU A 183 10.79 -1.60 -0.94
N ALA A 184 9.52 -1.62 -1.34
CA ALA A 184 8.65 -0.44 -1.25
C ALA A 184 7.86 -0.46 0.06
N VAL A 185 7.67 0.71 0.65
CA VAL A 185 6.76 0.97 1.76
C VAL A 185 5.69 1.92 1.27
N ILE A 186 4.44 1.62 1.62
CA ILE A 186 3.28 2.40 1.17
C ILE A 186 2.51 3.03 2.32
N PRO A 187 1.84 4.17 2.08
CA PRO A 187 1.00 4.80 3.08
C PRO A 187 -0.25 3.95 3.33
N ASN A 188 -0.97 4.27 4.39
CA ASN A 188 -2.16 3.54 4.84
C ASN A 188 -3.43 3.85 4.01
N ALA A 189 -3.31 3.90 2.69
CA ALA A 189 -4.46 4.08 1.80
C ALA A 189 -5.26 2.77 1.66
N MET A 190 -6.57 2.83 1.91
CA MET A 190 -7.46 1.67 2.03
C MET A 190 -7.53 0.79 0.78
N ALA A 191 -7.35 1.37 -0.41
CA ALA A 191 -7.42 0.70 -1.70
C ALA A 191 -6.07 0.71 -2.44
N LEU A 192 -4.95 0.96 -1.75
CA LEU A 192 -3.62 0.75 -2.30
C LEU A 192 -3.12 -0.63 -1.87
N TYR A 193 -3.15 -1.58 -2.81
CA TYR A 193 -2.85 -2.99 -2.56
C TYR A 193 -1.41 -3.34 -2.90
N SER A 194 -0.87 -4.36 -2.23
CA SER A 194 0.48 -4.90 -2.51
C SER A 194 0.68 -5.23 -3.99
N GLU A 195 -0.33 -5.76 -4.67
CA GLU A 195 -0.25 -6.13 -6.09
C GLU A 195 -0.03 -4.91 -7.02
N ASP A 196 -0.54 -3.73 -6.66
CA ASP A 196 -0.36 -2.52 -7.46
C ASP A 196 1.07 -2.01 -7.37
N VAL A 197 1.66 -2.08 -6.17
CA VAL A 197 3.05 -1.70 -5.91
C VAL A 197 4.01 -2.68 -6.60
N GLN A 198 3.74 -3.98 -6.50
CA GLN A 198 4.53 -5.01 -7.17
C GLN A 198 4.46 -4.86 -8.69
N ASP A 199 3.26 -4.65 -9.24
CA ASP A 199 3.10 -4.42 -10.68
C ASP A 199 3.78 -3.12 -11.13
N ALA A 200 3.82 -2.08 -10.29
CA ALA A 200 4.51 -0.82 -10.61
C ALA A 200 6.03 -0.99 -10.66
N LEU A 201 6.61 -1.69 -9.67
CA LEU A 201 8.04 -2.03 -9.67
C LEU A 201 8.40 -2.95 -10.84
N GLU A 202 7.59 -3.98 -11.10
CA GLU A 202 7.80 -4.90 -12.23
C GLU A 202 7.76 -4.14 -13.56
N TYR A 203 6.85 -3.17 -13.70
CA TYR A 203 6.72 -2.37 -14.92
C TYR A 203 7.99 -1.58 -15.24
N ILE A 204 8.70 -1.08 -14.23
CA ILE A 204 9.99 -0.38 -14.39
C ILE A 204 11.20 -1.34 -14.37
N GLY A 205 10.96 -2.65 -14.41
CA GLY A 205 12.01 -3.67 -14.47
C GLY A 205 12.66 -3.99 -13.12
N LEU A 206 12.07 -3.55 -12.00
CA LEU A 206 12.53 -3.89 -10.66
C LEU A 206 11.73 -5.05 -10.07
N GLN A 207 12.42 -5.96 -9.38
CA GLN A 207 11.75 -6.94 -8.55
C GLN A 207 11.36 -6.34 -7.20
N ALA A 208 10.08 -6.44 -6.86
CA ALA A 208 9.60 -6.13 -5.53
C ALA A 208 10.14 -7.14 -4.51
N LEU A 209 10.88 -6.64 -3.51
CA LEU A 209 11.26 -7.42 -2.35
C LEU A 209 10.06 -7.49 -1.41
N THR A 210 9.64 -8.72 -1.14
CA THR A 210 8.65 -9.04 -0.10
C THR A 210 9.40 -9.73 1.04
N GLY A 211 9.07 -9.41 2.28
CA GLY A 211 9.59 -10.12 3.46
C GLY A 211 9.17 -11.59 3.47
N HIS A 212 9.42 -12.27 4.59
CA HIS A 212 8.98 -13.67 4.81
C HIS A 212 7.49 -13.88 4.56
N ASN A 213 6.69 -12.84 4.80
CA ASN A 213 5.31 -12.79 4.39
C ASN A 213 5.21 -12.46 2.90
N VAL A 214 5.13 -13.51 2.08
CA VAL A 214 5.08 -13.49 0.60
C VAL A 214 4.04 -12.51 0.02
N TYR A 215 3.05 -12.06 0.80
CA TYR A 215 1.89 -11.32 0.31
C TYR A 215 1.81 -9.83 0.74
N ALA A 216 2.70 -9.34 1.60
CA ALA A 216 2.57 -7.99 2.17
C ALA A 216 3.74 -7.08 1.79
N VAL A 217 3.44 -6.02 1.04
CA VAL A 217 4.29 -4.83 0.98
C VAL A 217 4.20 -4.15 2.35
N PRO A 218 5.33 -3.86 3.02
CA PRO A 218 5.30 -3.28 4.35
C PRO A 218 4.63 -1.89 4.35
N ARG A 219 3.95 -1.58 5.46
CA ARG A 219 3.43 -0.25 5.76
C ARG A 219 4.48 0.57 6.53
N ALA A 220 4.18 1.84 6.78
CA ALA A 220 5.09 2.76 7.45
C ALA A 220 5.54 2.28 8.84
N LEU A 221 4.64 1.71 9.66
CA LEU A 221 4.96 1.27 11.04
C LEU A 221 6.13 0.28 11.12
N PRO A 222 6.09 -0.91 10.47
CA PRO A 222 7.20 -1.87 10.57
C PRO A 222 8.51 -1.33 9.98
N ALA A 223 8.42 -0.51 8.92
CA ALA A 223 9.60 0.13 8.37
C ALA A 223 10.18 1.18 9.32
N ALA A 224 9.37 2.05 9.93
CA ALA A 224 9.85 2.99 10.95
C ALA A 224 10.46 2.27 12.15
N TYR A 225 9.84 1.16 12.61
CA TYR A 225 10.35 0.35 13.71
C TYR A 225 11.77 -0.17 13.41
N ALA A 226 11.97 -0.74 12.23
CA ALA A 226 13.30 -1.13 11.75
C ALA A 226 14.25 0.07 11.57
N GLY A 227 13.74 1.22 11.12
CA GLY A 227 14.51 2.45 10.90
C GLY A 227 15.08 3.05 12.17
N TYR A 228 14.40 2.86 13.30
CA TYR A 228 14.91 3.17 14.65
C TYR A 228 15.81 2.08 15.24
N GLY A 229 16.13 1.04 14.47
CA GLY A 229 16.98 -0.07 14.90
C GLY A 229 16.28 -1.05 15.85
N MET A 230 14.95 -1.07 15.90
CA MET A 230 14.20 -1.88 16.86
C MET A 230 13.77 -3.23 16.25
N GLY A 231 13.76 -4.26 17.09
CA GLY A 231 13.32 -5.62 16.73
C GLY A 231 14.15 -6.29 15.64
N LEU A 232 15.41 -5.88 15.48
CA LEU A 232 16.31 -6.43 14.48
C LEU A 232 17.23 -7.46 15.11
N CYS A 233 17.33 -8.65 14.52
CA CYS A 233 18.33 -9.65 14.93
C CYS A 233 19.75 -9.20 14.55
N GLU A 234 20.73 -9.60 15.35
CA GLU A 234 22.16 -9.34 15.17
C GLU A 234 22.75 -10.14 14.00
N HIS A 235 22.25 -11.37 13.79
CA HIS A 235 22.76 -12.31 12.78
C HIS A 235 21.73 -12.55 11.65
N PRO A 236 21.38 -11.54 10.82
CA PRO A 236 20.38 -11.69 9.76
C PRO A 236 20.75 -12.74 8.70
N GLU A 237 22.03 -13.08 8.57
CA GLU A 237 22.54 -14.11 7.70
C GLU A 237 22.25 -15.53 8.20
N ASN A 238 22.13 -15.73 9.51
CA ASN A 238 21.81 -17.02 10.10
C ASN A 238 20.31 -17.08 10.45
N PHE A 239 19.52 -17.69 9.57
CA PHE A 239 18.07 -17.74 9.73
C PHE A 239 17.63 -18.38 11.05
N GLU A 240 18.28 -19.46 11.49
CA GLU A 240 17.91 -20.15 12.73
C GLU A 240 18.23 -19.29 13.97
N GLU A 241 19.40 -18.68 14.00
CA GLU A 241 19.82 -17.81 15.10
C GLU A 241 18.99 -16.53 15.17
N CYS A 242 18.76 -15.88 14.02
CA CYS A 242 17.85 -14.73 13.93
C CYS A 242 16.44 -15.08 14.42
N LEU A 243 15.92 -16.28 14.08
CA LEU A 243 14.61 -16.72 14.55
C LEU A 243 14.58 -16.96 16.07
N GLU A 244 15.64 -17.49 16.67
CA GLU A 244 15.74 -17.65 18.12
C GLU A 244 15.87 -16.30 18.84
N GLU A 245 16.64 -15.37 18.29
CA GLU A 245 16.72 -13.99 18.79
C GLU A 245 15.33 -13.31 18.74
N GLU A 246 14.63 -13.39 17.61
CA GLU A 246 13.29 -12.82 17.44
C GLU A 246 12.27 -13.38 18.44
N LYS A 247 12.33 -14.68 18.77
CA LYS A 247 11.47 -15.29 19.80
C LYS A 247 11.72 -14.73 21.19
N GLY A 248 12.94 -14.26 21.46
CA GLY A 248 13.33 -13.67 22.74
C GLY A 248 13.05 -12.16 22.84
N MET A 249 12.66 -11.49 21.75
CA MET A 249 12.42 -10.06 21.74
C MET A 249 11.18 -9.69 22.56
N GLU A 250 11.30 -8.63 23.34
CA GLU A 250 10.18 -8.05 24.09
C GLU A 250 9.14 -7.47 23.13
N ARG A 251 7.89 -7.87 23.32
CA ARG A 251 6.76 -7.34 22.56
C ARG A 251 6.30 -6.00 23.15
N ARG A 252 6.34 -4.95 22.34
CA ARG A 252 6.02 -3.56 22.72
C ARG A 252 4.75 -3.06 22.04
N GLY A 253 3.94 -2.26 22.72
CA GLY A 253 2.86 -1.48 22.12
C GLY A 253 3.42 -0.27 21.39
N VAL A 254 3.35 -0.27 20.05
CA VAL A 254 3.94 0.78 19.21
C VAL A 254 2.84 1.51 18.45
N VAL A 255 2.89 2.85 18.46
CA VAL A 255 2.07 3.73 17.62
C VAL A 255 2.98 4.48 16.65
N ILE A 256 2.60 4.59 15.38
CA ILE A 256 3.23 5.53 14.44
C ILE A 256 2.29 6.69 14.17
N VAL A 257 2.85 7.90 14.14
CA VAL A 257 2.21 9.13 13.67
C VAL A 257 3.05 9.65 12.49
N ASP A 258 2.60 9.36 11.28
CA ASP A 258 3.21 9.84 10.03
C ASP A 258 2.50 11.11 9.58
N ALA A 259 3.19 12.23 9.76
CA ALA A 259 2.64 13.57 9.61
C ALA A 259 3.16 14.30 8.36
N GLY A 260 2.41 14.21 7.26
CA GLY A 260 2.68 14.96 6.03
C GLY A 260 2.06 16.37 6.01
N ARG A 261 2.37 17.18 4.99
CA ARG A 261 1.86 18.56 4.83
C ARG A 261 0.32 18.72 4.76
N GLY A 262 -0.43 17.64 4.55
CA GLY A 262 -1.89 17.71 4.45
C GLY A 262 -2.60 16.37 4.67
N ALA A 263 -1.92 15.35 5.20
CA ALA A 263 -2.57 14.07 5.45
C ALA A 263 -1.91 13.25 6.56
N LEU A 264 -2.72 12.75 7.51
CA LEU A 264 -2.36 12.01 8.73
C LEU A 264 -2.49 10.53 8.52
N ALA A 265 -1.34 9.84 8.52
CA ALA A 265 -1.33 8.40 8.64
C ALA A 265 -1.01 8.00 10.09
N THR A 266 -1.85 7.14 10.67
CA THR A 266 -1.55 6.47 11.95
C THR A 266 -1.70 4.96 11.81
N ASP A 267 -0.92 4.21 12.57
CA ASP A 267 -1.08 2.76 12.77
C ASP A 267 -0.64 2.43 14.20
N SER A 268 -1.14 1.32 14.76
CA SER A 268 -0.79 0.86 16.10
C SER A 268 -0.79 -0.65 16.20
N ARG A 269 0.27 -1.24 16.75
CA ARG A 269 0.43 -2.70 16.87
C ARG A 269 1.29 -3.06 18.06
N GLY A 270 1.08 -4.27 18.58
CA GLY A 270 2.09 -4.96 19.39
C GLY A 270 3.21 -5.48 18.47
N MET A 271 4.45 -5.09 18.71
CA MET A 271 5.62 -5.40 17.89
C MET A 271 6.76 -5.96 18.72
N ASP A 272 7.31 -7.08 18.29
CA ASP A 272 8.56 -7.69 18.73
C ASP A 272 9.61 -7.55 17.61
N THR A 273 9.24 -7.88 16.38
CA THR A 273 10.05 -7.74 15.14
C THR A 273 9.28 -6.96 14.06
N PRO A 274 9.98 -6.23 13.15
CA PRO A 274 9.36 -5.58 12.00
C PRO A 274 8.90 -6.56 10.91
N MET A 275 9.25 -7.85 10.99
CA MET A 275 8.99 -8.84 9.93
C MET A 275 7.56 -9.41 9.94
N TYR A 276 6.85 -9.37 11.08
CA TYR A 276 5.48 -9.87 11.20
C TYR A 276 4.43 -8.83 10.83
N VAL A 277 4.17 -8.70 9.52
CA VAL A 277 3.11 -7.84 8.98
C VAL A 277 1.85 -8.68 8.73
N TYR A 278 0.98 -8.82 9.74
CA TYR A 278 -0.40 -9.30 9.53
C TYR A 278 -1.34 -8.13 9.20
N ASN A 279 -2.37 -8.38 8.39
CA ASN A 279 -3.24 -7.37 7.75
C ASN A 279 -3.84 -6.30 8.69
N ASP A 280 -3.51 -5.03 8.41
CA ASP A 280 -4.36 -3.85 8.12
C ASP A 280 -5.65 -3.55 8.92
N GLN A 281 -5.78 -3.92 10.19
CA GLN A 281 -7.02 -3.60 10.93
C GLN A 281 -7.07 -2.20 11.57
N TYR A 282 -5.93 -1.58 11.85
CA TYR A 282 -5.88 -0.37 12.68
C TYR A 282 -5.04 0.75 12.08
N ALA A 283 -5.02 0.84 10.76
CA ALA A 283 -4.36 1.93 10.08
C ALA A 283 -5.39 2.97 9.62
N THR A 284 -5.10 4.25 9.79
CA THR A 284 -5.94 5.35 9.24
C THR A 284 -5.08 6.26 8.37
N LEU A 285 -5.71 6.85 7.35
CA LEU A 285 -5.13 7.90 6.52
C LEU A 285 -6.21 8.97 6.33
N ASP A 286 -6.00 10.15 6.91
CA ASP A 286 -6.93 11.27 6.84
C ASP A 286 -6.33 12.41 6.00
N TRP A 287 -7.03 12.83 4.94
CA TRP A 287 -6.62 13.90 4.02
C TRP A 287 -7.16 15.29 4.39
N HIS A 288 -8.01 15.36 5.41
CA HIS A 288 -8.66 16.59 5.84
C HIS A 288 -8.23 17.04 7.24
N ALA A 289 -7.46 16.21 7.93
CA ALA A 289 -7.00 16.48 9.29
C ALA A 289 -6.01 17.65 9.41
N TRP A 290 -5.48 18.23 8.30
CA TRP A 290 -4.29 19.08 8.42
C TRP A 290 -4.12 20.25 7.48
N GLY A 291 -3.31 21.19 8.00
CA GLY A 291 -2.77 22.38 7.34
C GLY A 291 -2.69 23.51 8.35
N ARG A 292 -1.49 24.04 8.63
CA ARG A 292 -1.38 25.33 9.32
C ARG A 292 -1.86 26.39 8.33
N GLU A 293 -3.11 26.84 8.46
CA GLU A 293 -3.57 27.99 7.69
C GLU A 293 -2.60 29.14 7.87
N GLU A 294 -2.18 29.74 6.75
CA GLU A 294 -1.29 30.90 6.78
C GLU A 294 -1.96 32.02 7.60
N GLY A 295 -1.32 32.41 8.70
CA GLY A 295 -1.80 33.45 9.60
C GLY A 295 -2.51 32.96 10.87
N GLY A 296 -2.72 31.65 11.04
CA GLY A 296 -3.28 31.09 12.28
C GLY A 296 -2.29 31.13 13.47
N THR A 297 -2.83 31.34 14.67
CA THR A 297 -2.06 31.29 15.92
C THR A 297 -1.67 29.85 16.29
N THR A 298 -0.68 29.70 17.17
CA THR A 298 -0.28 28.38 17.69
C THR A 298 -1.43 27.69 18.43
N ASP A 299 -2.24 28.44 19.17
CA ASP A 299 -3.37 27.89 19.94
C ASP A 299 -4.50 27.42 19.01
N GLU A 300 -4.84 28.18 17.98
CA GLU A 300 -5.82 27.76 16.95
C GLU A 300 -5.35 26.51 16.21
N TYR A 301 -4.04 26.42 15.91
CA TYR A 301 -3.47 25.21 15.33
C TYR A 301 -3.62 24.02 16.28
N ARG A 302 -3.22 24.18 17.55
CA ARG A 302 -3.30 23.16 18.59
C ARG A 302 -4.73 22.64 18.74
N ASP A 303 -5.70 23.54 18.92
CA ASP A 303 -7.10 23.18 19.13
C ASP A 303 -7.69 22.42 17.94
N ARG A 304 -7.32 22.82 16.71
CA ARG A 304 -7.73 22.11 15.49
C ARG A 304 -7.18 20.68 15.46
N ILE A 305 -5.87 20.51 15.57
CA ILE A 305 -5.25 19.20 15.38
C ILE A 305 -5.44 18.27 16.59
N ALA A 306 -5.72 18.79 17.77
CA ALA A 306 -5.96 17.98 18.97
C ALA A 306 -7.19 17.06 18.82
N GLY A 307 -8.24 17.52 18.15
CA GLY A 307 -9.42 16.70 17.86
C GLY A 307 -9.09 15.52 16.93
N ASP A 308 -8.37 15.79 15.85
CA ASP A 308 -8.03 14.78 14.84
C ASP A 308 -7.02 13.77 15.38
N ILE A 309 -6.00 14.23 16.12
CA ILE A 309 -5.05 13.35 16.81
C ILE A 309 -5.76 12.54 17.88
N GLY A 310 -6.64 13.14 18.68
CA GLY A 310 -7.43 12.44 19.68
C GLY A 310 -8.34 11.36 19.07
N TYR A 311 -8.93 11.63 17.91
CA TYR A 311 -9.72 10.64 17.17
C TYR A 311 -8.84 9.53 16.59
N ALA A 312 -7.74 9.88 15.94
CA ALA A 312 -6.81 8.95 15.31
C ALA A 312 -6.08 8.10 16.36
N VAL A 313 -5.18 8.71 17.15
CA VAL A 313 -4.35 8.02 18.15
C VAL A 313 -5.22 7.39 19.24
N GLY A 314 -6.15 8.15 19.83
CA GLY A 314 -7.03 7.63 20.88
C GLY A 314 -7.95 6.52 20.37
N GLY A 315 -8.48 6.66 19.15
CA GLY A 315 -9.26 5.60 18.51
C GLY A 315 -8.44 4.34 18.26
N LEU A 316 -7.17 4.47 17.89
CA LEU A 316 -6.25 3.35 17.69
C LEU A 316 -5.91 2.61 18.97
N VAL A 317 -5.50 3.33 20.03
CA VAL A 317 -5.18 2.73 21.33
C VAL A 317 -6.37 1.92 21.86
N ARG A 318 -7.58 2.50 21.80
CA ARG A 318 -8.81 1.83 22.26
C ARG A 318 -9.19 0.58 21.45
N ARG A 319 -8.97 0.60 20.13
CA ARG A 319 -9.38 -0.50 19.23
C ARG A 319 -8.34 -1.61 19.08
N SER A 320 -7.06 -1.26 19.11
CA SER A 320 -5.96 -2.19 18.81
C SER A 320 -5.31 -2.74 20.08
N LEU A 321 -4.86 -1.86 20.97
CA LEU A 321 -3.95 -2.24 22.06
C LEU A 321 -4.71 -2.77 23.27
N LEU A 322 -5.76 -2.06 23.72
CA LEU A 322 -6.52 -2.48 24.91
C LEU A 322 -7.15 -3.88 24.77
N PRO A 323 -7.80 -4.26 23.65
CA PRO A 323 -8.36 -5.59 23.51
C PRO A 323 -7.31 -6.71 23.43
N ALA A 324 -6.09 -6.38 22.97
CA ALA A 324 -4.99 -7.33 22.88
C ALA A 324 -4.30 -7.58 24.24
N GLY A 325 -4.77 -6.94 25.32
CA GLY A 325 -4.13 -7.01 26.63
C GLY A 325 -2.81 -6.24 26.73
N ALA A 326 -2.43 -5.51 25.66
CA ALA A 326 -1.36 -4.52 25.71
C ALA A 326 -1.90 -3.34 26.52
N LYS A 327 -1.46 -3.23 27.77
CA LYS A 327 -1.93 -2.18 28.69
C LYS A 327 -1.27 -0.83 28.43
N VAL A 328 -0.24 -0.79 27.59
CA VAL A 328 0.66 0.37 27.46
C VAL A 328 1.09 0.53 26.00
N VAL A 329 1.12 1.78 25.54
CA VAL A 329 1.90 2.29 24.41
C VAL A 329 3.31 2.57 24.94
N ASP A 330 4.25 1.70 24.62
CA ASP A 330 5.65 1.83 25.06
C ASP A 330 6.38 2.87 24.20
N GLU A 331 6.08 2.88 22.90
CA GLU A 331 6.83 3.64 21.89
C GLU A 331 5.87 4.38 20.94
N VAL A 332 6.15 5.65 20.69
CA VAL A 332 5.50 6.48 19.67
C VAL A 332 6.54 6.89 18.64
N LEU A 333 6.34 6.46 17.40
CA LEU A 333 7.24 6.74 16.28
C LEU A 333 6.70 7.93 15.49
N MET A 334 7.43 9.04 15.48
CA MET A 334 7.11 10.20 14.65
C MET A 334 7.74 10.03 13.28
N ALA A 335 6.95 10.20 12.23
CA ALA A 335 7.41 10.16 10.85
C ALA A 335 6.82 11.33 10.04
N GLY A 336 7.34 11.55 8.84
CA GLY A 336 6.83 12.55 7.90
C GLY A 336 7.42 13.96 8.12
N GLU A 337 6.98 14.90 7.28
CA GLU A 337 7.50 16.28 7.23
C GLU A 337 7.30 17.05 8.53
N GLN A 338 6.22 16.75 9.27
CA GLN A 338 5.83 17.42 10.50
C GLN A 338 6.21 16.60 11.75
N GLY A 339 6.97 15.51 11.63
CA GLY A 339 7.31 14.65 12.77
C GLY A 339 8.15 15.36 13.86
N GLU A 340 8.81 16.46 13.52
CA GLU A 340 9.57 17.31 14.47
C GLU A 340 8.72 18.41 15.12
N ASP A 341 7.48 18.65 14.67
CA ASP A 341 6.62 19.72 15.17
C ASP A 341 6.34 19.52 16.67
N GLN A 342 6.71 20.51 17.47
CA GLN A 342 6.63 20.40 18.93
C GLN A 342 5.18 20.35 19.43
N VAL A 343 4.28 21.12 18.80
CA VAL A 343 2.86 21.17 19.19
C VAL A 343 2.22 19.81 18.93
N LEU A 344 2.50 19.20 17.77
CA LEU A 344 2.06 17.86 17.44
C LEU A 344 2.56 16.83 18.47
N LYS A 345 3.86 16.85 18.79
CA LYS A 345 4.44 15.93 19.78
C LYS A 345 3.79 16.07 21.15
N ASP A 346 3.52 17.29 21.59
CA ASP A 346 2.89 17.54 22.89
C ASP A 346 1.44 17.02 22.92
N ILE A 347 0.67 17.24 21.86
CA ILE A 347 -0.69 16.69 21.73
C ILE A 347 -0.68 15.16 21.70
N VAL A 348 0.25 14.56 20.94
CA VAL A 348 0.38 13.10 20.89
C VAL A 348 0.73 12.53 22.27
N ARG A 349 1.67 13.18 22.99
CA ARG A 349 2.03 12.83 24.37
C ARG A 349 0.82 12.89 25.29
N GLU A 350 0.08 14.00 25.25
CA GLU A 350 -1.13 14.20 26.06
C GLU A 350 -2.22 13.18 25.74
N GLU A 351 -2.41 12.80 24.46
CA GLU A 351 -3.40 11.80 24.08
C GLU A 351 -3.01 10.41 24.57
N VAL A 352 -1.74 10.00 24.42
CA VAL A 352 -1.26 8.69 24.89
C VAL A 352 -1.34 8.59 26.42
N ALA A 353 -0.99 9.64 27.15
CA ALA A 353 -1.04 9.70 28.61
C ALA A 353 -2.45 9.50 29.21
N LYS A 354 -3.52 9.59 28.40
CA LYS A 354 -4.89 9.30 28.86
C LYS A 354 -5.13 7.80 29.12
N TYR A 355 -4.28 6.92 28.57
CA TYR A 355 -4.49 5.48 28.59
C TYR A 355 -3.51 4.73 29.50
N GLN A 356 -2.51 5.40 30.06
CA GLN A 356 -1.45 4.80 30.87
C GLN A 356 -0.81 5.81 31.82
N ASP A 357 -0.26 5.31 32.93
CA ASP A 357 0.47 6.13 33.91
C ASP A 357 1.95 6.33 33.54
N GLU A 358 2.56 5.36 32.84
CA GLU A 358 3.95 5.40 32.40
C GLU A 358 4.09 6.24 31.12
N GLU A 359 5.09 7.11 31.05
CA GLU A 359 5.30 7.96 29.87
C GLU A 359 5.84 7.12 28.69
N ALA A 360 5.14 7.19 27.54
CA ALA A 360 5.60 6.57 26.31
C ALA A 360 6.86 7.26 25.77
N ILE A 361 7.79 6.49 25.22
CA ILE A 361 8.97 7.04 24.56
C ILE A 361 8.56 7.57 23.18
N ILE A 362 8.72 8.88 22.95
CA ILE A 362 8.48 9.50 21.65
C ILE A 362 9.79 9.60 20.89
N ARG A 363 9.90 8.87 19.78
CA ARG A 363 11.05 8.89 18.86
C ARG A 363 10.76 9.81 17.69
N CYS A 364 11.68 10.71 17.38
CA CYS A 364 11.50 11.70 16.32
C CYS A 364 12.82 12.09 15.63
N GLU A 365 13.82 11.22 15.66
CA GLU A 365 15.09 11.42 14.97
C GLU A 365 14.90 11.24 13.46
N ASP A 366 15.18 12.28 12.67
CA ASP A 366 15.03 12.31 11.20
C ASP A 366 13.70 11.72 10.69
N PRO A 367 12.53 12.24 11.13
CA PRO A 367 11.23 11.60 10.89
C PRO A 367 10.88 11.50 9.40
N GLN A 368 11.46 12.36 8.57
CA GLN A 368 11.29 12.33 7.11
C GLN A 368 11.96 11.10 6.46
N TRP A 369 12.99 10.53 7.10
CA TRP A 369 13.84 9.49 6.54
C TRP A 369 13.74 8.15 7.25
N VAL A 370 13.28 8.13 8.50
CA VAL A 370 13.30 6.91 9.32
C VAL A 370 12.61 5.71 8.65
N VAL A 371 11.47 5.96 8.00
CA VAL A 371 10.74 4.92 7.26
C VAL A 371 11.58 4.38 6.09
N ALA A 372 12.31 5.25 5.38
CA ALA A 372 13.12 4.85 4.23
C ALA A 372 14.37 4.09 4.67
N ARG A 373 15.00 4.54 5.77
CA ARG A 373 16.13 3.83 6.38
C ARG A 373 15.74 2.41 6.77
N GLY A 374 14.60 2.26 7.44
CA GLY A 374 14.11 0.94 7.80
C GLY A 374 13.68 0.09 6.60
N ALA A 375 13.10 0.70 5.56
CA ALA A 375 12.83 -0.01 4.31
C ALA A 375 14.13 -0.57 3.67
N ALA A 376 15.20 0.22 3.66
CA ALA A 376 16.50 -0.18 3.13
C ALA A 376 17.16 -1.28 3.97
N GLU A 377 17.05 -1.19 5.30
CA GLU A 377 17.50 -2.22 6.24
C GLU A 377 16.76 -3.55 5.99
N LEU A 378 15.43 -3.52 5.92
CA LEU A 378 14.60 -4.68 5.64
C LEU A 378 14.91 -5.27 4.26
N ALA A 379 15.13 -4.43 3.24
CA ALA A 379 15.55 -4.87 1.92
C ALA A 379 16.86 -5.67 1.97
N LYS A 380 17.87 -5.18 2.70
CA LYS A 380 19.15 -5.86 2.85
C LYS A 380 18.98 -7.23 3.51
N ARG A 381 18.16 -7.31 4.56
CA ARG A 381 17.88 -8.58 5.27
C ARG A 381 17.20 -9.60 4.36
N VAL A 382 16.23 -9.17 3.55
CA VAL A 382 15.57 -10.04 2.56
C VAL A 382 16.57 -10.58 1.53
N LEU A 383 17.49 -9.75 1.04
CA LEU A 383 18.52 -10.16 0.08
C LEU A 383 19.46 -11.22 0.67
N VAL A 384 19.94 -10.98 1.89
CA VAL A 384 20.85 -11.90 2.61
C VAL A 384 20.18 -13.26 2.83
N GLN A 385 18.92 -13.29 3.25
CA GLN A 385 18.18 -14.53 3.50
C GLN A 385 17.89 -15.31 2.21
N ARG A 386 17.59 -14.64 1.10
CA ARG A 386 17.29 -15.31 -0.19
C ARG A 386 18.52 -15.95 -0.83
N GLY A 387 19.69 -15.33 -0.73
CA GLY A 387 20.90 -15.85 -1.36
C GLY A 387 21.44 -17.17 -0.78
N ARG A 388 20.90 -17.64 0.35
CA ARG A 388 21.27 -18.93 0.96
C ARG A 388 20.32 -20.08 0.66
N VAL A 389 19.15 -19.81 0.07
CA VAL A 389 18.14 -20.83 -0.24
C VAL A 389 18.34 -21.42 -1.65
N MET A 390 19.25 -20.84 -2.44
CA MET A 390 19.71 -21.35 -3.74
C MET A 390 21.03 -22.09 -3.58
#